data_AF-A0A4S4KLG5-F1
#
_entry.id   AF-A0A4S4KLG5-F1
#
_cell.length_a   1.000
_cell.length_b   1.000
_cell.length_c   1.000
_cell.angle_alpha   90.00
_cell.angle_beta   90.00
_cell.angle_gamma   90.00
#
_symmetry.space_group_name_H-M   'P 1'
#
loop_
_entity.id
_entity.type
_entity.pdbx_description
1 polymer ?
#
loop_
_entity_poly.entity_id
_entity_poly.type
_entity_poly.pdbx_seq_one_letter_code
_entity_poly.pdbx_strand_id
1 'polypeptide(L)'
;MLDSQDDFVQLKATQILTVLLSSESSPIQSQYLLPFLNTLSAFVTHPLPHKRDIAVQCLETVLPRSEVRRAVWENATLVGGLVDILKHNPGPQMCYQIGFCFWLLTFEQEVAEQLNKKFDIIPLLTDVAKAAVKEKVVRVIVATFRNMVSKAPSDNLPAMLVAQLLPFVKNLSTRKWTDEDIVEDVQYLRDELNARFESLTTYDEYSSELLSGHLSWTPVHESELFWKENATKLNDKDYDQLKTLVGLLKESNDPVVLAVAAHDIGQYVKHYERGKKYAS
;
A
#
# COMPACT_ATOMS: atom_id res chain seq x y z
N MET A 1 3.69 38.39 4.10
CA MET A 1 2.78 37.98 3.00
C MET A 1 2.16 36.63 3.28
N LEU A 2 2.93 35.62 3.71
CA LEU A 2 2.39 34.34 4.17
C LEU A 2 1.48 34.46 5.40
N ASP A 3 1.69 35.46 6.26
CA ASP A 3 0.82 35.75 7.42
C ASP A 3 -0.31 36.76 7.12
N SER A 4 -0.61 36.98 5.83
CA SER A 4 -1.70 37.89 5.44
C SER A 4 -3.04 37.36 5.96
N GLN A 5 -3.86 38.25 6.52
CA GLN A 5 -5.26 37.96 6.89
C GLN A 5 -6.19 37.91 5.66
N ASP A 6 -5.72 38.46 4.53
CA ASP A 6 -6.41 38.34 3.24
C ASP A 6 -6.03 37.00 2.59
N ASP A 7 -7.04 36.12 2.46
CA ASP A 7 -6.91 34.78 1.88
C ASP A 7 -6.39 34.80 0.44
N PHE A 8 -6.83 35.74 -0.40
CA PHE A 8 -6.37 35.83 -1.78
C PHE A 8 -4.89 36.18 -1.85
N VAL A 9 -4.46 37.18 -1.07
CA VAL A 9 -3.05 37.59 -0.97
C VAL A 9 -2.21 36.43 -0.43
N GLN A 10 -2.69 35.73 0.60
CA GLN A 10 -1.99 34.60 1.19
C GLN A 10 -1.77 33.48 0.16
N LEU A 11 -2.84 33.05 -0.53
CA LEU A 11 -2.79 31.98 -1.52
C LEU A 11 -1.89 32.35 -2.70
N LYS A 12 -1.99 33.59 -3.21
CA LYS A 12 -1.14 34.05 -4.31
C LYS A 12 0.33 34.16 -3.92
N ALA A 13 0.61 34.64 -2.71
CA ALA A 13 1.97 34.68 -2.19
C ALA A 13 2.57 33.27 -2.10
N THR A 14 1.81 32.29 -1.59
CA THR A 14 2.23 30.90 -1.53
C THR A 14 2.52 30.34 -2.93
N GLN A 15 1.65 30.56 -3.91
CA GLN A 15 1.87 30.10 -5.29
C GLN A 15 3.12 30.72 -5.93
N ILE A 16 3.35 32.03 -5.75
CA ILE A 16 4.54 32.71 -6.27
C ILE A 16 5.80 32.16 -5.62
N LEU A 17 5.79 31.97 -4.29
CA LEU A 17 6.91 31.39 -3.56
C LEU A 17 7.22 29.96 -4.03
N THR A 18 6.22 29.14 -4.30
CA THR A 18 6.41 27.80 -4.89
C THR A 18 7.21 27.87 -6.19
N VAL A 19 6.87 28.80 -7.09
CA VAL A 19 7.60 28.97 -8.37
C VAL A 19 9.05 29.40 -8.13
N LEU A 20 9.28 30.35 -7.22
CA LEU A 20 10.63 30.82 -6.88
C LEU A 20 11.48 29.71 -6.26
N LEU A 21 10.93 28.99 -5.28
CA LEU A 21 11.62 27.91 -4.58
C LEU A 21 11.89 26.71 -5.50
N SER A 22 10.97 26.37 -6.40
CA SER A 22 11.17 25.28 -7.37
C SER A 22 12.19 25.62 -8.45
N SER A 23 12.32 26.90 -8.82
CA SER A 23 13.26 27.37 -9.85
C SER A 23 14.68 27.64 -9.31
N GLU A 24 14.87 27.63 -7.99
CA GLU A 24 16.16 27.92 -7.37
C GLU A 24 17.21 26.85 -7.76
N SER A 25 18.40 27.29 -8.16
CA SER A 25 19.46 26.36 -8.60
C SER A 25 20.22 25.74 -7.42
N SER A 26 20.28 26.48 -6.31
CA SER A 26 20.97 26.07 -5.09
C SER A 26 20.02 25.39 -4.11
N PRO A 27 20.51 24.56 -3.16
CA PRO A 27 19.66 24.01 -2.12
C PRO A 27 18.94 25.10 -1.32
N ILE A 28 17.63 24.94 -1.10
CA ILE A 28 16.83 25.93 -0.37
C ILE A 28 17.27 25.95 1.10
N GLN A 29 17.64 27.12 1.61
CA GLN A 29 18.01 27.28 3.02
C GLN A 29 16.80 27.07 3.94
N SER A 30 17.00 26.38 5.06
CA SER A 30 15.93 26.03 6.01
C SER A 30 15.15 27.24 6.53
N GLN A 31 15.80 28.40 6.65
CA GLN A 31 15.16 29.65 7.09
C GLN A 31 14.04 30.13 6.14
N TYR A 32 14.08 29.75 4.85
CA TYR A 32 13.03 30.05 3.88
C TYR A 32 12.08 28.88 3.68
N LEU A 33 12.62 27.65 3.73
CA LEU A 33 11.83 26.44 3.51
C LEU A 33 10.83 26.18 4.64
N LEU A 34 11.27 26.27 5.91
CA LEU A 34 10.43 25.89 7.05
C LEU A 34 9.19 26.79 7.21
N PRO A 35 9.27 28.14 7.14
CA PRO A 35 8.07 28.97 7.19
C PRO A 35 7.08 28.68 6.06
N PHE A 36 7.59 28.40 4.86
CA PHE A 36 6.78 28.02 3.72
C PHE A 36 6.06 26.68 3.97
N LEU A 37 6.78 25.65 4.39
CA LEU A 37 6.18 24.34 4.70
C LEU A 37 5.18 24.41 5.88
N ASN A 38 5.44 25.24 6.89
CA ASN A 38 4.48 25.49 7.97
C ASN A 38 3.18 26.12 7.46
N THR A 39 3.27 27.01 6.47
CA THR A 39 2.08 27.58 5.81
C THR A 39 1.31 26.49 5.06
N LEU A 40 2.00 25.61 4.31
CA LEU A 40 1.35 24.48 3.63
C LEU A 40 0.70 23.51 4.62
N SER A 41 1.33 23.30 5.79
CA SER A 41 0.83 22.44 6.87
C SER A 41 -0.47 23.00 7.48
N ALA A 42 -0.57 24.32 7.63
CA ALA A 42 -1.81 24.98 8.01
C ALA A 42 -2.88 24.88 6.91
N PHE A 43 -2.50 24.92 5.64
CA PHE A 43 -3.45 24.85 4.52
C PHE A 43 -4.02 23.44 4.29
N VAL A 44 -3.19 22.40 4.40
CA VAL A 44 -3.62 21.01 4.19
C VAL A 44 -4.66 20.57 5.23
N THR A 45 -4.58 21.12 6.44
CA THR A 45 -5.52 20.86 7.55
C THR A 45 -6.70 21.84 7.57
N HIS A 46 -6.68 22.89 6.74
CA HIS A 46 -7.70 23.94 6.75
C HIS A 46 -9.07 23.39 6.31
N PRO A 47 -10.21 23.85 6.86
CA PRO A 47 -11.54 23.40 6.42
C PRO A 47 -11.94 23.81 4.99
N LEU A 48 -11.20 24.74 4.36
CA LEU A 48 -11.55 25.28 3.05
C LEU A 48 -10.89 24.45 1.94
N PRO A 49 -11.65 23.87 0.99
CA PRO A 49 -11.10 23.02 -0.06
C PRO A 49 -10.01 23.69 -0.91
N HIS A 50 -10.23 24.95 -1.31
CA HIS A 50 -9.27 25.67 -2.14
C HIS A 50 -7.92 25.90 -1.46
N LYS A 51 -7.86 26.01 -0.10
CA LYS A 51 -6.58 26.09 0.61
C LYS A 51 -5.84 24.75 0.54
N ARG A 52 -6.55 23.63 0.71
CA ARG A 52 -6.00 22.28 0.55
C ARG A 52 -5.49 22.05 -0.87
N ASP A 53 -6.28 22.43 -1.88
CA ASP A 53 -5.90 22.33 -3.29
C ASP A 53 -4.58 23.07 -3.57
N ILE A 54 -4.46 24.32 -3.09
CA ILE A 54 -3.24 25.10 -3.24
C ILE A 54 -2.07 24.43 -2.51
N ALA A 55 -2.28 23.92 -1.29
CA ALA A 55 -1.21 23.25 -0.55
C ALA A 55 -0.64 22.06 -1.32
N VAL A 56 -1.53 21.19 -1.82
CA VAL A 56 -1.16 19.98 -2.54
C VAL A 56 -0.48 20.32 -3.87
N GLN A 57 -0.98 21.30 -4.62
CA GLN A 57 -0.34 21.79 -5.85
C GLN A 57 1.06 22.36 -5.60
N CYS A 58 1.23 23.08 -4.49
CA CYS A 58 2.53 23.62 -4.11
C CYS A 58 3.50 22.49 -3.78
N LEU A 59 3.08 21.50 -2.98
CA LEU A 59 3.88 20.33 -2.65
C LEU A 59 4.30 19.53 -3.89
N GLU A 60 3.36 19.25 -4.79
CA GLU A 60 3.62 18.58 -6.07
C GLU A 60 4.77 19.24 -6.83
N THR A 61 4.86 20.58 -6.78
CA THR A 61 5.87 21.36 -7.48
C THR A 61 7.23 21.37 -6.78
N VAL A 62 7.28 21.36 -5.44
CA VAL A 62 8.56 21.51 -4.69
C VAL A 62 9.19 20.18 -4.26
N LEU A 63 8.41 19.10 -4.15
CA LEU A 63 8.88 17.76 -3.75
C LEU A 63 9.90 17.08 -4.69
N PRO A 64 10.09 17.47 -5.97
CA PRO A 64 11.21 16.95 -6.76
C PRO A 64 12.59 17.21 -6.12
N ARG A 65 12.70 18.19 -5.22
CA ARG A 65 13.92 18.54 -4.51
C ARG A 65 14.12 17.68 -3.25
N SER A 66 15.30 17.09 -3.07
CA SER A 66 15.57 16.14 -1.97
C SER A 66 15.58 16.78 -0.58
N GLU A 67 16.05 18.03 -0.47
CA GLU A 67 15.98 18.81 0.77
C GLU A 67 14.54 19.11 1.18
N VAL A 68 13.64 19.30 0.21
CA VAL A 68 12.22 19.53 0.48
C VAL A 68 11.55 18.25 0.95
N ARG A 69 11.83 17.10 0.32
CA ARG A 69 11.28 15.81 0.76
C ARG A 69 11.60 15.51 2.22
N ARG A 70 12.86 15.70 2.62
CA ARG A 70 13.30 15.52 4.01
C ARG A 70 12.56 16.45 4.97
N ALA A 71 12.49 17.74 4.66
CA ALA A 71 11.79 18.72 5.50
C ALA A 71 10.26 18.48 5.56
N VAL A 72 9.65 17.99 4.48
CA VAL A 72 8.23 17.60 4.46
C VAL A 72 8.00 16.38 5.36
N TRP A 73 8.89 15.39 5.30
CA TRP A 73 8.80 14.19 6.14
C TRP A 73 8.93 14.51 7.64
N GLU A 74 9.78 15.46 8.00
CA GLU A 74 9.91 15.95 9.38
C GLU A 74 8.63 16.66 9.89
N ASN A 75 7.79 17.16 8.97
CA ASN A 75 6.52 17.82 9.31
C ASN A 75 5.36 16.81 9.34
N ALA A 76 5.18 16.13 10.48
CA ALA A 76 4.14 15.11 10.64
C ALA A 76 2.71 15.61 10.35
N THR A 77 2.41 16.87 10.68
CA THR A 77 1.09 17.49 10.40
C THR A 77 0.83 17.62 8.90
N LEU A 78 1.86 17.96 8.13
CA LEU A 78 1.76 18.10 6.68
C LEU A 78 1.48 16.75 6.01
N VAL A 79 2.26 15.72 6.35
CA VAL A 79 2.06 14.35 5.84
C VAL A 79 0.73 13.79 6.30
N GLY A 80 0.39 13.95 7.59
CA GLY A 80 -0.89 13.52 8.16
C GLY A 80 -2.09 14.18 7.50
N GLY A 81 -1.99 15.46 7.13
CA GLY A 81 -3.04 16.17 6.40
C GLY A 81 -3.27 15.61 4.99
N LEU A 82 -2.20 15.21 4.27
CA LEU A 82 -2.35 14.54 2.97
C LEU A 82 -3.09 13.19 3.11
N VAL A 83 -2.75 12.42 4.14
CA VAL A 83 -3.41 11.15 4.47
C VAL A 83 -4.89 11.39 4.80
N ASP A 84 -5.19 12.40 5.62
CA ASP A 84 -6.56 12.76 5.99
C ASP A 84 -7.41 13.16 4.78
N ILE A 85 -6.86 13.95 3.85
CA ILE A 85 -7.56 14.29 2.61
C ILE A 85 -7.91 13.04 1.81
N LEU A 86 -6.97 12.09 1.65
CA LEU A 86 -7.25 10.83 0.95
C LEU A 86 -8.34 9.98 1.63
N LYS A 87 -8.35 9.93 2.97
CA LYS A 87 -9.38 9.19 3.74
C LYS A 87 -10.81 9.70 3.47
N HIS A 88 -10.94 10.96 3.07
CA HIS A 88 -12.22 11.56 2.70
C HIS A 88 -12.59 11.39 1.22
N ASN A 89 -11.92 10.48 0.49
CA ASN A 89 -12.23 10.09 -0.89
C ASN A 89 -12.36 11.28 -1.85
N PRO A 90 -11.30 12.07 -2.04
CA PRO A 90 -11.37 13.28 -2.84
C PRO A 90 -11.47 12.92 -4.34
N GLY A 91 -11.68 13.94 -5.19
CA GLY A 91 -11.78 13.72 -6.63
C GLY A 91 -10.48 13.16 -7.26
N PRO A 92 -10.54 12.57 -8.46
CA PRO A 92 -9.39 11.90 -9.08
C PRO A 92 -8.14 12.77 -9.27
N GLN A 93 -8.31 14.09 -9.44
CA GLN A 93 -7.18 15.02 -9.53
C GLN A 93 -6.43 15.11 -8.20
N MET A 94 -7.15 15.30 -7.10
CA MET A 94 -6.55 15.37 -5.77
C MET A 94 -5.89 14.04 -5.39
N CYS A 95 -6.56 12.90 -5.66
CA CYS A 95 -5.95 11.57 -5.44
C CYS A 95 -4.63 11.43 -6.20
N TYR A 96 -4.59 11.86 -7.46
CA TYR A 96 -3.37 11.83 -8.26
C TYR A 96 -2.26 12.71 -7.65
N GLN A 97 -2.56 13.96 -7.29
CA GLN A 97 -1.54 14.88 -6.80
C GLN A 97 -0.97 14.44 -5.44
N ILE A 98 -1.84 13.95 -4.54
CA ILE A 98 -1.38 13.41 -3.27
C ILE A 98 -0.60 12.10 -3.48
N GLY A 99 -1.08 11.20 -4.35
CA GLY A 99 -0.35 9.99 -4.71
C GLY A 99 1.03 10.30 -5.30
N PHE A 100 1.12 11.34 -6.14
CA PHE A 100 2.38 11.84 -6.69
C PHE A 100 3.31 12.39 -5.59
N CYS A 101 2.77 13.11 -4.59
CA CYS A 101 3.55 13.56 -3.43
C CYS A 101 4.13 12.36 -2.67
N PHE A 102 3.35 11.30 -2.42
CA PHE A 102 3.85 10.09 -1.75
C PHE A 102 4.86 9.32 -2.60
N TRP A 103 4.63 9.23 -3.91
CA TRP A 103 5.62 8.65 -4.82
C TRP A 103 6.96 9.38 -4.74
N LEU A 104 6.95 10.71 -4.77
CA LEU A 104 8.15 11.52 -4.61
C LEU A 104 8.81 11.32 -3.23
N LEU A 105 8.02 11.37 -2.15
CA LEU A 105 8.55 11.19 -0.79
C LEU A 105 9.22 9.81 -0.60
N THR A 106 8.65 8.75 -1.17
CA THR A 106 9.18 7.38 -1.07
C THR A 106 10.49 7.14 -1.84
N PHE A 107 11.02 8.13 -2.56
CA PHE A 107 12.40 8.07 -3.03
C PHE A 107 13.42 8.13 -1.88
N GLU A 108 13.06 8.76 -0.75
CA GLU A 108 13.88 8.79 0.46
C GLU A 108 13.74 7.46 1.22
N GLN A 109 14.88 6.82 1.54
CA GLN A 109 14.91 5.52 2.21
C GLN A 109 14.11 5.51 3.51
N GLU A 110 14.35 6.51 4.36
CA GLU A 110 13.67 6.64 5.65
C GLU A 110 12.14 6.73 5.51
N VAL A 111 11.66 7.43 4.48
CA VAL A 111 10.23 7.52 4.21
C VAL A 111 9.69 6.16 3.80
N ALA A 112 10.36 5.46 2.88
CA ALA A 112 9.92 4.15 2.41
C ALA A 112 9.81 3.11 3.55
N GLU A 113 10.69 3.19 4.56
CA GLU A 113 10.67 2.31 5.75
C GLU A 113 9.52 2.65 6.72
N GLN A 114 9.22 3.94 6.90
CA GLN A 114 8.39 4.39 8.02
C GLN A 114 6.98 4.85 7.62
N LEU A 115 6.72 5.15 6.34
CA LEU A 115 5.46 5.74 5.89
C LEU A 115 4.26 4.89 6.28
N ASN A 116 4.32 3.57 6.05
CA ASN A 116 3.24 2.69 6.45
C ASN A 116 3.08 2.60 7.97
N LYS A 117 4.19 2.42 8.70
CA LYS A 117 4.17 2.32 10.16
C LYS A 117 3.55 3.54 10.85
N LYS A 118 3.77 4.74 10.30
CA LYS A 118 3.25 5.99 10.89
C LYS A 118 1.82 6.31 10.50
N PHE A 119 1.40 5.95 9.28
CA PHE A 119 0.16 6.47 8.70
C PHE A 119 -0.81 5.43 8.14
N ASP A 120 -0.45 4.14 8.19
CA ASP A 120 -1.22 3.03 7.60
C ASP A 120 -1.54 3.29 6.11
N ILE A 121 -0.50 3.68 5.37
CA ILE A 121 -0.66 4.19 4.00
C ILE A 121 -0.98 3.08 2.99
N ILE A 122 -0.50 1.85 3.23
CA ILE A 122 -0.57 0.77 2.24
C ILE A 122 -2.03 0.33 2.01
N PRO A 123 -2.84 0.03 3.05
CA PRO A 123 -4.26 -0.25 2.86
C PRO A 123 -4.99 0.93 2.20
N LEU A 124 -4.74 2.16 2.68
CA LEU A 124 -5.39 3.36 2.15
C LEU A 124 -5.14 3.56 0.65
N LEU A 125 -3.87 3.49 0.21
CA LEU A 125 -3.55 3.63 -1.21
C LEU A 125 -4.09 2.47 -2.04
N THR A 126 -4.14 1.27 -1.48
CA THR A 126 -4.73 0.10 -2.16
C THR A 126 -6.21 0.35 -2.44
N ASP A 127 -6.96 0.88 -1.49
CA ASP A 127 -8.38 1.20 -1.66
C ASP A 127 -8.61 2.36 -2.62
N VAL A 128 -7.78 3.41 -2.56
CA VAL A 128 -7.81 4.51 -3.54
C VAL A 128 -7.55 3.99 -4.95
N ALA A 129 -6.59 3.08 -5.14
CA ALA A 129 -6.28 2.50 -6.44
C ALA A 129 -7.38 1.56 -6.95
N LYS A 130 -8.02 0.78 -6.07
CA LYS A 130 -9.20 -0.04 -6.40
C LYS A 130 -10.37 0.81 -6.91
N ALA A 131 -10.61 1.96 -6.27
CA ALA A 131 -11.67 2.91 -6.65
C ALA A 131 -11.30 3.82 -7.83
N ALA A 132 -10.06 3.79 -8.30
CA ALA A 132 -9.56 4.72 -9.29
C ALA A 132 -10.18 4.49 -10.69
N VAL A 133 -10.85 5.52 -11.20
CA VAL A 133 -11.41 5.54 -12.57
C VAL A 133 -10.38 6.04 -13.59
N LYS A 134 -9.29 6.71 -13.15
CA LYS A 134 -8.27 7.31 -14.02
C LYS A 134 -6.94 6.58 -13.89
N GLU A 135 -6.36 6.16 -15.01
CA GLU A 135 -5.06 5.44 -15.05
C GLU A 135 -3.96 6.18 -14.29
N LYS A 136 -3.90 7.52 -14.42
CA LYS A 136 -2.89 8.34 -13.72
C LYS A 136 -2.86 8.15 -12.20
N VAL A 137 -4.01 7.90 -11.56
CA VAL A 137 -4.09 7.66 -10.12
C VAL A 137 -3.48 6.30 -9.78
N VAL A 138 -3.79 5.29 -10.60
CA VAL A 138 -3.19 3.95 -10.48
C VAL A 138 -1.68 4.05 -10.70
N ARG A 139 -1.22 4.77 -11.73
CA ARG A 139 0.21 4.96 -12.06
C ARG A 139 1.02 5.41 -10.84
N VAL A 140 0.63 6.50 -10.20
CA VAL A 140 1.41 7.05 -9.07
C VAL A 140 1.34 6.18 -7.82
N ILE A 141 0.22 5.46 -7.60
CA ILE A 141 0.09 4.56 -6.44
C ILE A 141 0.94 3.31 -6.63
N VAL A 142 0.89 2.68 -7.80
CA VAL A 142 1.69 1.49 -8.11
C VAL A 142 3.18 1.84 -8.07
N ALA A 143 3.59 3.00 -8.61
CA ALA A 143 4.96 3.50 -8.50
C ALA A 143 5.39 3.75 -7.04
N THR A 144 4.48 4.22 -6.18
CA THR A 144 4.72 4.37 -4.74
C THR A 144 4.98 3.00 -4.09
N PHE A 145 4.15 1.99 -4.40
CA PHE A 145 4.38 0.63 -3.90
C PHE A 145 5.70 0.04 -4.40
N ARG A 146 6.08 0.26 -5.67
CA ARG A 146 7.37 -0.17 -6.22
C ARG A 146 8.54 0.43 -5.43
N ASN A 147 8.50 1.72 -5.10
CA ASN A 147 9.51 2.36 -4.26
C ASN A 147 9.59 1.70 -2.88
N MET A 148 8.45 1.46 -2.23
CA MET A 148 8.39 0.86 -0.90
C MET A 148 8.92 -0.58 -0.87
N VAL A 149 8.55 -1.41 -1.85
CA VAL A 149 9.06 -2.78 -1.98
C VAL A 149 10.55 -2.81 -2.29
N SER A 150 11.01 -1.99 -3.23
CA SER A 150 12.42 -2.00 -3.66
C SER A 150 13.38 -1.48 -2.59
N LYS A 151 12.94 -0.52 -1.77
CA LYS A 151 13.79 0.13 -0.75
C LYS A 151 13.71 -0.52 0.62
N ALA A 152 12.52 -0.94 1.04
CA ALA A 152 12.26 -1.41 2.40
C ALA A 152 11.27 -2.59 2.40
N PRO A 153 11.63 -3.72 1.77
CA PRO A 153 10.72 -4.87 1.68
C PRO A 153 10.36 -5.42 3.07
N SER A 154 11.32 -5.51 4.00
CA SER A 154 11.09 -6.02 5.37
C SER A 154 10.00 -5.26 6.13
N ASP A 155 9.96 -3.94 5.96
CA ASP A 155 9.05 -3.06 6.70
C ASP A 155 7.65 -3.02 6.07
N ASN A 156 7.55 -3.29 4.77
CA ASN A 156 6.34 -3.08 4.00
C ASN A 156 5.61 -4.37 3.63
N LEU A 157 6.34 -5.47 3.34
CA LEU A 157 5.74 -6.73 2.89
C LEU A 157 4.67 -7.28 3.84
N PRO A 158 4.84 -7.28 5.18
CA PRO A 158 3.79 -7.78 6.08
C PRO A 158 2.47 -7.01 5.94
N ALA A 159 2.54 -5.69 5.81
CA ALA A 159 1.35 -4.86 5.63
C ALA A 159 0.75 -5.01 4.22
N MET A 160 1.58 -5.18 3.19
CA MET A 160 1.12 -5.47 1.82
C MET A 160 0.41 -6.82 1.72
N LEU A 161 0.85 -7.80 2.51
CA LEU A 161 0.21 -9.11 2.61
C LEU A 161 -1.19 -8.96 3.21
N VAL A 162 -1.30 -8.30 4.37
CA VAL A 162 -2.58 -8.06 5.05
C VAL A 162 -3.53 -7.20 4.19
N ALA A 163 -3.00 -6.19 3.48
CA ALA A 163 -3.78 -5.34 2.58
C ALA A 163 -4.22 -6.05 1.28
N GLN A 164 -3.87 -7.32 1.09
CA GLN A 164 -4.20 -8.11 -0.10
C GLN A 164 -3.67 -7.44 -1.38
N LEU A 165 -2.45 -6.89 -1.31
CA LEU A 165 -1.85 -6.16 -2.42
C LEU A 165 -1.51 -7.09 -3.59
N LEU A 166 -1.02 -8.31 -3.33
CA LEU A 166 -0.68 -9.25 -4.39
C LEU A 166 -1.90 -9.65 -5.24
N PRO A 167 -3.06 -10.07 -4.67
CA PRO A 167 -4.26 -10.30 -5.46
C PRO A 167 -4.72 -9.07 -6.26
N PHE A 168 -4.61 -7.88 -5.66
CA PHE A 168 -4.91 -6.63 -6.35
C PHE A 168 -3.99 -6.41 -7.58
N VAL A 169 -2.67 -6.56 -7.42
CA VAL A 169 -1.70 -6.40 -8.50
C VAL A 169 -1.85 -7.49 -9.57
N LYS A 170 -2.16 -8.74 -9.19
CA LYS A 170 -2.54 -9.81 -10.13
C LYS A 170 -3.77 -9.40 -10.95
N ASN A 171 -4.79 -8.81 -10.33
CA ASN A 171 -5.95 -8.30 -11.05
C ASN A 171 -5.57 -7.17 -12.02
N LEU A 172 -4.75 -6.20 -11.60
CA LEU A 172 -4.27 -5.13 -12.48
C LEU A 172 -3.52 -5.69 -13.69
N SER A 173 -2.75 -6.77 -13.52
CA SER A 173 -1.99 -7.42 -14.61
C SER A 173 -2.89 -8.01 -15.71
N THR A 174 -4.15 -8.34 -15.41
CA THR A 174 -5.11 -8.88 -16.40
C THR A 174 -5.78 -7.78 -17.24
N ARG A 175 -5.67 -6.52 -16.80
CA ARG A 175 -6.29 -5.37 -17.48
C ARG A 175 -5.38 -4.86 -18.60
N LYS A 176 -5.99 -4.23 -19.60
CA LYS A 176 -5.26 -3.49 -20.65
C LYS A 176 -5.02 -2.07 -20.17
N TRP A 177 -3.76 -1.63 -20.20
CA TRP A 177 -3.34 -0.28 -19.85
C TRP A 177 -2.80 0.44 -21.08
N THR A 178 -3.02 1.75 -21.16
CA THR A 178 -2.42 2.58 -22.21
C THR A 178 -1.06 3.15 -21.81
N ASP A 179 -0.82 3.24 -20.51
CA ASP A 179 0.41 3.72 -19.89
C ASP A 179 1.40 2.56 -19.66
N GLU A 180 2.55 2.61 -20.32
CA GLU A 180 3.58 1.57 -20.25
C GLU A 180 4.23 1.47 -18.86
N ASP A 181 4.33 2.59 -18.13
CA ASP A 181 4.90 2.59 -16.77
C ASP A 181 4.03 1.76 -15.82
N ILE A 182 2.70 1.81 -15.99
CA ILE A 182 1.79 0.98 -15.20
C ILE A 182 2.07 -0.51 -15.44
N VAL A 183 2.27 -0.89 -16.71
CA VAL A 183 2.53 -2.29 -17.07
C VAL A 183 3.83 -2.77 -16.43
N GLU A 184 4.90 -1.96 -16.51
CA GLU A 184 6.19 -2.28 -15.91
C GLU A 184 6.10 -2.40 -14.38
N ASP A 185 5.50 -1.41 -13.71
CA ASP A 185 5.41 -1.37 -12.25
C ASP A 185 4.53 -2.50 -11.70
N VAL A 186 3.40 -2.78 -12.36
CA VAL A 186 2.49 -3.88 -11.98
C VAL A 186 3.20 -5.23 -12.16
N GLN A 187 3.93 -5.42 -13.26
CA GLN A 187 4.70 -6.63 -13.51
C GLN A 187 5.79 -6.82 -12.44
N TYR A 188 6.57 -5.78 -12.15
CA TYR A 188 7.58 -5.79 -11.09
C TYR A 188 6.98 -6.17 -9.74
N LEU A 189 5.91 -5.49 -9.32
CA LEU A 189 5.26 -5.75 -8.04
C LEU A 189 4.69 -7.16 -7.97
N ARG A 190 4.06 -7.65 -9.05
CA ARG A 190 3.50 -9.00 -9.07
C ARG A 190 4.59 -10.04 -8.81
N ASP A 191 5.70 -9.92 -9.52
CA ASP A 191 6.77 -10.91 -9.47
C ASP A 191 7.52 -10.85 -8.14
N GLU A 192 7.83 -9.65 -7.64
CA GLU A 192 8.51 -9.48 -6.35
C GLU A 192 7.61 -9.89 -5.18
N LEU A 193 6.33 -9.51 -5.18
CA LEU A 193 5.40 -9.91 -4.12
C LEU A 193 5.16 -11.43 -4.13
N ASN A 194 4.98 -12.07 -5.29
CA ASN A 194 4.86 -13.54 -5.36
C ASN A 194 6.09 -14.21 -4.73
N ALA A 195 7.30 -13.86 -5.19
CA ALA A 195 8.53 -14.49 -4.74
C ALA A 195 8.77 -14.28 -3.22
N ARG A 196 8.52 -13.08 -2.72
CA ARG A 196 8.73 -12.75 -1.30
C ARG A 196 7.68 -13.37 -0.41
N PHE A 197 6.43 -13.37 -0.83
CA PHE A 197 5.35 -13.97 -0.06
C PHE A 197 5.48 -15.48 0.03
N GLU A 198 5.91 -16.16 -1.05
CA GLU A 198 6.27 -17.58 -0.98
C GLU A 198 7.35 -17.83 0.09
N SER A 199 8.39 -17.00 0.15
CA SER A 199 9.46 -17.14 1.15
C SER A 199 9.05 -16.84 2.59
N LEU A 200 7.97 -16.08 2.78
CA LEU A 200 7.44 -15.74 4.11
C LEU A 200 6.51 -16.82 4.66
N THR A 201 5.98 -17.71 3.81
CA THR A 201 5.04 -18.76 4.25
C THR A 201 5.67 -19.70 5.27
N THR A 202 5.05 -19.80 6.44
CA THR A 202 5.43 -20.80 7.44
C THR A 202 4.27 -21.71 7.83
N TYR A 203 4.59 -22.89 8.34
CA TYR A 203 3.56 -23.81 8.85
C TYR A 203 2.84 -23.26 10.08
N ASP A 204 3.52 -22.42 10.87
CA ASP A 204 2.95 -21.81 12.07
C ASP A 204 1.92 -20.74 11.70
N GLU A 205 2.14 -19.98 10.63
CA GLU A 205 1.14 -19.07 10.05
C GLU A 205 -0.11 -19.82 9.60
N TYR A 206 0.06 -20.88 8.80
CA TYR A 206 -1.05 -21.74 8.38
C TYR A 206 -1.81 -22.32 9.57
N SER A 207 -1.08 -22.85 10.56
CA SER A 207 -1.69 -23.40 11.78
C SER A 207 -2.49 -22.34 12.54
N SER A 208 -1.96 -21.13 12.64
CA SER A 208 -2.61 -20.03 13.35
C SER A 208 -3.88 -19.57 12.62
N GLU A 209 -3.82 -19.43 11.29
CA GLU A 209 -4.97 -19.07 10.45
C GLU A 209 -6.07 -20.15 10.55
N LEU A 210 -5.69 -21.43 10.43
CA LEU A 210 -6.61 -22.56 10.56
C LEU A 210 -7.28 -22.62 11.93
N LEU A 211 -6.52 -22.47 13.02
CA LEU A 211 -7.05 -22.48 14.38
C LEU A 211 -7.96 -21.28 14.67
N SER A 212 -7.73 -20.14 14.01
CA SER A 212 -8.60 -18.97 14.13
C SER A 212 -9.98 -19.18 13.49
N GLY A 213 -10.08 -20.13 12.54
CA GLY A 213 -11.28 -20.36 11.73
C GLY A 213 -11.54 -19.32 10.64
N HIS A 214 -10.67 -18.32 10.48
CA HIS A 214 -10.82 -17.23 9.51
C HIS A 214 -9.83 -17.42 8.35
N LEU A 215 -10.07 -18.46 7.53
CA LEU A 215 -9.25 -18.71 6.34
C LEU A 215 -9.44 -17.62 5.29
N SER A 216 -8.35 -17.13 4.74
CA SER A 216 -8.33 -16.14 3.68
C SER A 216 -7.34 -16.54 2.58
N TRP A 217 -7.40 -15.91 1.41
CA TRP A 217 -6.43 -16.19 0.35
C TRP A 217 -5.07 -15.57 0.72
N THR A 218 -4.28 -16.33 1.47
CA THR A 218 -2.91 -16.01 1.84
C THR A 218 -1.92 -16.90 1.07
N PRO A 219 -0.64 -16.52 0.99
CA PRO A 219 0.38 -17.26 0.27
C PRO A 219 0.56 -18.71 0.75
N VAL A 220 0.24 -19.04 2.02
CA VAL A 220 0.32 -20.44 2.51
C VAL A 220 -0.63 -21.35 1.75
N HIS A 221 -1.78 -20.84 1.30
CA HIS A 221 -2.75 -21.62 0.53
C HIS A 221 -2.34 -21.76 -0.93
N GLU A 222 -1.77 -20.72 -1.55
CA GLU A 222 -1.42 -20.74 -2.98
C GLU A 222 -0.07 -21.42 -3.29
N SER A 223 0.83 -21.54 -2.31
CA SER A 223 2.21 -22.04 -2.51
C SER A 223 2.27 -23.56 -2.69
N GLU A 224 2.61 -24.01 -3.91
CA GLU A 224 2.81 -25.45 -4.18
C GLU A 224 4.00 -26.04 -3.39
N LEU A 225 5.04 -25.24 -3.17
CA LEU A 225 6.20 -25.64 -2.36
C LEU A 225 5.78 -25.89 -0.90
N PHE A 226 4.97 -24.98 -0.33
CA PHE A 226 4.44 -25.12 1.02
C PHE A 226 3.69 -26.45 1.18
N TRP A 227 2.76 -26.77 0.28
CA TRP A 227 1.97 -28.00 0.35
C TRP A 227 2.81 -29.26 0.14
N LYS A 228 3.80 -29.21 -0.76
CA LYS A 228 4.73 -30.33 -0.96
C LYS A 228 5.53 -30.67 0.31
N GLU A 229 5.91 -29.66 1.08
CA GLU A 229 6.71 -29.82 2.30
C GLU A 229 5.88 -30.14 3.54
N ASN A 230 4.66 -29.59 3.62
CA ASN A 230 3.91 -29.55 4.87
C ASN A 230 2.59 -30.35 4.86
N ALA A 231 2.10 -30.84 3.72
CA ALA A 231 0.81 -31.55 3.66
C ALA A 231 0.70 -32.72 4.66
N THR A 232 1.81 -33.43 4.91
CA THR A 232 1.82 -34.57 5.84
C THR A 232 1.71 -34.17 7.31
N LYS A 233 2.06 -32.93 7.67
CA LYS A 233 1.95 -32.42 9.05
C LYS A 233 0.50 -32.29 9.52
N LEU A 234 -0.46 -32.17 8.60
CA LEU A 234 -1.89 -32.20 8.94
C LEU A 234 -2.32 -33.52 9.59
N ASN A 235 -1.50 -34.59 9.47
CA ASN A 235 -1.74 -35.89 10.08
C ASN A 235 -1.28 -35.95 11.55
N ASP A 236 -0.51 -34.97 12.00
CA ASP A 236 -0.01 -34.91 13.36
C ASP A 236 -1.16 -34.82 14.36
N LYS A 237 -0.91 -35.27 15.60
CA LYS A 237 -1.89 -35.27 16.70
C LYS A 237 -3.23 -35.92 16.31
N ASP A 238 -3.18 -37.07 15.63
CA ASP A 238 -4.37 -37.78 15.16
C ASP A 238 -5.23 -36.92 14.22
N TYR A 239 -4.61 -36.35 13.19
CA TYR A 239 -5.28 -35.59 12.13
C TYR A 239 -6.07 -34.36 12.64
N ASP A 240 -5.65 -33.76 13.76
CA ASP A 240 -6.40 -32.68 14.44
C ASP A 240 -6.64 -31.47 13.52
N GLN A 241 -5.61 -31.05 12.79
CA GLN A 241 -5.71 -29.94 11.84
C GLN A 241 -6.52 -30.31 10.60
N LEU A 242 -6.39 -31.53 10.07
CA LEU A 242 -7.25 -31.99 8.98
C LEU A 242 -8.73 -32.02 9.41
N LYS A 243 -9.01 -32.49 10.63
CA LYS A 243 -10.37 -32.51 11.20
C LYS A 243 -10.91 -31.07 11.34
N THR A 244 -10.08 -30.13 11.79
CA THR A 244 -10.43 -28.71 11.87
C THR A 244 -10.78 -28.13 10.49
N LEU A 245 -9.95 -28.40 9.47
CA LEU A 245 -10.17 -27.96 8.10
C LEU A 245 -11.48 -28.52 7.50
N VAL A 246 -11.75 -29.81 7.72
CA VAL A 246 -13.01 -30.45 7.31
C VAL A 246 -14.21 -29.88 8.08
N GLY A 247 -14.03 -29.54 9.36
CA GLY A 247 -15.04 -28.86 10.17
C GLY A 247 -15.42 -27.51 9.57
N LEU A 248 -14.43 -26.66 9.24
CA LEU A 248 -14.67 -25.36 8.60
C LEU A 248 -15.43 -25.50 7.27
N LEU A 249 -15.11 -26.51 6.45
CA LEU A 249 -15.83 -26.76 5.20
C LEU A 249 -17.31 -27.16 5.42
N LYS A 250 -17.63 -27.78 6.55
CA LYS A 250 -19.00 -28.24 6.88
C LYS A 250 -19.83 -27.20 7.61
N GLU A 251 -19.19 -26.39 8.45
CA GLU A 251 -19.88 -25.54 9.44
C GLU A 251 -19.82 -24.05 9.10
N SER A 252 -18.86 -23.60 8.29
CA SER A 252 -18.75 -22.19 7.93
C SER A 252 -19.86 -21.76 6.96
N ASN A 253 -20.32 -20.52 7.13
CA ASN A 253 -21.20 -19.83 6.18
C ASN A 253 -20.46 -18.76 5.36
N ASP A 254 -19.15 -18.58 5.60
CA ASP A 254 -18.35 -17.61 4.86
C ASP A 254 -17.88 -18.23 3.52
N PRO A 255 -18.28 -17.65 2.37
CA PRO A 255 -17.88 -18.16 1.05
C PRO A 255 -16.37 -18.23 0.83
N VAL A 256 -15.60 -17.31 1.43
CA VAL A 256 -14.14 -17.29 1.30
C VAL A 256 -13.54 -18.45 2.09
N VAL A 257 -13.97 -18.65 3.34
CA VAL A 257 -13.49 -19.75 4.18
C VAL A 257 -13.80 -21.09 3.52
N LEU A 258 -15.00 -21.27 2.97
CA LEU A 258 -15.39 -22.49 2.26
C LEU A 258 -14.53 -22.73 1.01
N ALA A 259 -14.26 -21.69 0.23
CA ALA A 259 -13.42 -21.79 -0.97
C ALA A 259 -11.97 -22.18 -0.63
N VAL A 260 -11.39 -21.55 0.39
CA VAL A 260 -10.02 -21.84 0.84
C VAL A 260 -9.95 -23.23 1.46
N ALA A 261 -10.90 -23.61 2.33
CA ALA A 261 -10.91 -24.94 2.94
C ALA A 261 -11.03 -26.07 1.90
N ALA A 262 -11.89 -25.89 0.88
CA ALA A 262 -12.03 -26.84 -0.21
C ALA A 262 -10.74 -26.95 -1.05
N HIS A 263 -10.10 -25.80 -1.33
CA HIS A 263 -8.83 -25.74 -2.03
C HIS A 263 -7.73 -26.51 -1.27
N ASP A 264 -7.58 -26.25 0.02
CA ASP A 264 -6.57 -26.86 0.89
C ASP A 264 -6.74 -28.37 1.02
N ILE A 265 -7.98 -28.86 1.12
CA ILE A 265 -8.27 -30.30 1.07
C ILE A 265 -7.80 -30.89 -0.26
N GLY A 266 -8.04 -30.17 -1.37
CA GLY A 266 -7.53 -30.53 -2.68
C GLY A 266 -6.00 -30.62 -2.72
N GLN A 267 -5.30 -29.65 -2.12
CA GLN A 267 -3.83 -29.66 -2.03
C GLN A 267 -3.32 -30.80 -1.14
N TYR A 268 -3.92 -31.02 0.02
CA TYR A 268 -3.58 -32.14 0.90
C TYR A 268 -3.73 -33.49 0.18
N VAL A 269 -4.84 -33.70 -0.53
CA VAL A 269 -5.08 -34.94 -1.32
C VAL A 269 -4.09 -35.07 -2.47
N LYS A 270 -3.72 -33.97 -3.13
CA LYS A 270 -2.73 -33.96 -4.21
C LYS A 270 -1.34 -34.35 -3.72
N HIS A 271 -0.94 -33.88 -2.54
CA HIS A 271 0.42 -34.01 -2.02
C HIS A 271 0.59 -35.16 -0.99
N TYR A 272 -0.50 -35.81 -0.56
CA TYR A 272 -0.46 -37.01 0.27
C TYR A 272 -1.29 -38.14 -0.34
N GLU A 273 -0.62 -39.22 -0.79
CA GLU A 273 -1.24 -40.34 -1.52
C GLU A 273 -2.43 -40.99 -0.79
N ARG A 274 -2.38 -41.07 0.54
CA ARG A 274 -3.46 -41.63 1.38
C ARG A 274 -4.51 -40.60 1.79
N GLY A 275 -4.35 -39.33 1.38
CA GLY A 275 -5.20 -38.21 1.79
C GLY A 275 -6.66 -38.42 1.43
N LYS A 276 -6.96 -39.06 0.28
CA LYS A 276 -8.33 -39.38 -0.14
C LYS A 276 -9.13 -40.18 0.89
N LYS A 277 -8.47 -41.02 1.69
CA LYS A 277 -9.12 -41.86 2.70
C LYS A 277 -9.54 -41.05 3.95
N TYR A 278 -8.82 -39.97 4.23
CA TYR A 278 -8.97 -39.19 5.45
C TYR A 278 -9.70 -37.85 5.22
N ALA A 279 -9.79 -37.40 3.97
CA ALA A 279 -10.45 -36.16 3.59
C ALA A 279 -11.92 -36.33 3.14
N SER A 280 -12.40 -37.57 3.00
CA SER A 280 -13.78 -37.91 2.61
C SER A 280 -14.69 -38.09 3.82
#